data_AF-A0A158PF61-F1
#
_entry.id   AF-A0A158PF61-F1
#
_cell.length_a   1.000
_cell.length_b   1.000
_cell.length_c   1.000
_cell.angle_alpha   90.00
_cell.angle_beta   90.00
_cell.angle_gamma   90.00
#
_symmetry.space_group_name_H-M   'P 1'
#
loop_
_entity.id
_entity.type
_entity.pdbx_description
1 polymer ?
#
loop_
_entity_poly.entity_id
_entity_poly.type
_entity_poly.pdbx_seq_one_letter_code
_entity_poly.pdbx_strand_id
1 'polypeptide(L)'
;MDGYQPLLTGAEFDIRQIGFMLGDGVLFSIEVTTMYFSVRSYWRGFFAACCGAITIRLLRGFVVQTEVTVNAFFQTSFAPDAFVVNEIPLFIVLGIFCGGMGAMYISLYRRVVLFLRNNKYAKKVFQQHSTLPIHHSSCTKSPALFSYPEIFNLFQIILQFHDFLFTTFPVLQFVFSIVCMTLPVPSGVFMPIFVLGAAIGRLMGEVVAIALPLGLIEGINIYPGVYAVVGAASFSASVTHTVSVSVMIFEITGQLHYILPVMISVLLSNAVCAYMQPSFFDTIIKIKHLPFLPDIPPSNNM
;
A
#
# COMPACT_ATOMS: atom_id res chain seq x y z
N MET A 1 3.51 -8.85 29.68
CA MET A 1 3.75 -8.44 28.28
C MET A 1 3.81 -9.64 27.32
N ASP A 2 3.71 -10.89 27.81
CA ASP A 2 3.84 -12.10 26.98
C ASP A 2 2.57 -12.53 26.23
N GLY A 3 1.39 -12.02 26.62
CA GLY A 3 0.11 -12.43 26.01
C GLY A 3 -0.14 -11.93 24.58
N TYR A 4 0.57 -10.90 24.12
CA TYR A 4 0.42 -10.34 22.76
C TYR A 4 1.35 -10.99 21.72
N GLN A 5 2.36 -11.75 22.16
CA GLN A 5 3.31 -12.43 21.27
C GLN A 5 2.65 -13.35 20.23
N PRO A 6 1.66 -14.21 20.57
CA PRO A 6 1.01 -15.07 19.57
C PRO A 6 0.15 -14.29 18.55
N LEU A 7 -0.41 -13.14 18.94
CA LEU A 7 -1.21 -12.29 18.05
C LEU A 7 -0.35 -11.56 17.01
N LEU A 8 0.83 -11.08 17.41
CA LEU A 8 1.80 -10.47 16.49
C LEU A 8 2.28 -11.47 15.44
N THR A 9 2.63 -12.68 15.88
CA THR A 9 3.02 -13.76 14.95
C THR A 9 1.87 -14.15 14.02
N GLY A 10 0.60 -14.07 14.46
CA GLY A 10 -0.57 -14.36 13.63
C GLY A 10 -0.87 -13.27 12.58
N ALA A 11 -0.72 -11.99 12.95
CA ALA A 11 -0.87 -10.87 12.02
C ALA A 11 0.20 -10.88 10.91
N GLU A 12 1.42 -11.32 11.24
CA GLU A 12 2.51 -11.53 10.28
C GLU A 12 2.18 -12.58 9.19
N PHE A 13 1.35 -13.59 9.51
CA PHE A 13 0.93 -14.61 8.52
C PHE A 13 -0.11 -14.08 7.52
N ASP A 14 -0.97 -13.14 7.89
CA ASP A 14 -2.09 -12.64 7.04
C ASP A 14 -1.63 -11.57 6.03
N ILE A 15 -0.63 -10.76 6.42
CA ILE A 15 0.01 -9.73 5.57
C ILE A 15 0.69 -10.35 4.33
N ARG A 16 0.93 -11.66 4.35
CA ARG A 16 1.63 -12.42 3.31
C ARG A 16 0.83 -12.63 2.00
N GLN A 17 -0.47 -12.36 1.99
CA GLN A 17 -1.30 -12.44 0.78
C GLN A 17 -0.84 -11.49 -0.35
N ILE A 18 0.07 -10.55 -0.07
CA ILE A 18 0.48 -9.47 -0.98
C ILE A 18 1.90 -9.65 -1.57
N GLY A 19 2.64 -10.71 -1.21
CA GLY A 19 4.00 -10.92 -1.72
C GLY A 19 5.12 -10.24 -0.90
N PHE A 20 4.81 -9.87 0.35
CA PHE A 20 5.79 -9.48 1.37
C PHE A 20 6.84 -10.58 1.56
N MET A 21 8.10 -10.19 1.62
CA MET A 21 9.22 -11.12 1.63
C MET A 21 10.01 -10.95 2.94
N LEU A 22 9.92 -11.96 3.80
CA LEU A 22 10.83 -12.27 4.92
C LEU A 22 10.98 -11.25 6.07
N GLY A 23 11.41 -10.01 5.82
CA GLY A 23 11.72 -9.02 6.87
C GLY A 23 10.82 -7.80 6.90
N ASP A 24 10.38 -7.34 5.73
CA ASP A 24 9.56 -6.14 5.55
C ASP A 24 8.16 -6.26 6.19
N GLY A 25 7.50 -7.41 6.04
CA GLY A 25 6.18 -7.68 6.63
C GLY A 25 6.21 -7.72 8.15
N VAL A 26 7.30 -8.22 8.73
CA VAL A 26 7.53 -8.21 10.18
C VAL A 26 7.76 -6.78 10.67
N LEU A 27 8.55 -6.00 9.92
CA LEU A 27 8.83 -4.60 10.26
C LEU A 27 7.57 -3.75 10.17
N PHE A 28 6.77 -3.94 9.11
CA PHE A 28 5.47 -3.28 8.94
C PHE A 28 4.47 -3.67 10.04
N SER A 29 4.37 -4.95 10.37
CA SER A 29 3.52 -5.43 11.46
C SER A 29 3.90 -4.76 12.79
N ILE A 30 5.19 -4.73 13.12
CA ILE A 30 5.67 -4.12 14.37
C ILE A 30 5.38 -2.62 14.39
N GLU A 31 5.63 -1.93 13.28
CA GLU A 31 5.44 -0.48 13.17
C GLU A 31 3.97 -0.06 13.33
N VAL A 32 3.04 -0.86 12.82
CA VAL A 32 1.59 -0.58 12.92
C VAL A 32 1.00 -1.02 14.27
N THR A 33 1.51 -2.08 14.89
CA THR A 33 0.83 -2.74 16.02
C THR A 33 1.40 -2.40 17.39
N THR A 34 2.68 -2.05 17.51
CA THR A 34 3.33 -1.89 18.82
C THR A 34 4.31 -0.73 18.87
N MET A 35 4.19 0.09 19.93
CA MET A 35 5.15 1.14 20.23
C MET A 35 6.45 0.61 20.86
N TYR A 36 6.34 -0.41 21.73
CA TYR A 36 7.48 -1.06 22.39
C TYR A 36 7.52 -2.51 21.97
N PHE A 37 8.63 -2.92 21.36
CA PHE A 37 8.83 -4.31 20.95
C PHE A 37 10.11 -4.87 21.55
N SER A 38 10.07 -6.16 21.92
CA SER A 38 11.27 -6.89 22.29
C SER A 38 11.96 -7.40 21.02
N VAL A 39 13.28 -7.18 20.92
CA VAL A 39 14.11 -7.73 19.84
C VAL A 39 13.96 -9.26 19.72
N ARG A 40 13.66 -9.96 20.82
CA ARG A 40 13.41 -11.41 20.80
C ARG A 40 12.16 -11.78 20.00
N SER A 41 11.12 -10.95 20.03
CA SER A 41 9.91 -11.16 19.24
C SER A 41 10.18 -10.97 17.75
N TYR A 42 11.01 -9.99 17.39
CA TYR A 42 11.44 -9.75 16.02
C TYR A 42 12.13 -10.98 15.41
N TRP A 43 13.08 -11.59 16.13
CA TRP A 43 13.76 -12.81 15.66
C TRP A 43 12.80 -13.99 15.46
N ARG A 44 11.78 -14.12 16.31
CA ARG A 44 10.77 -15.19 16.20
C ARG A 44 9.88 -14.98 14.97
N GLY A 45 9.43 -13.75 14.74
CA GLY A 45 8.64 -13.38 13.55
C GLY A 45 9.43 -13.54 12.26
N PHE A 46 10.69 -13.07 12.24
CA PHE A 46 11.59 -13.23 11.10
C PHE A 46 11.84 -14.71 10.74
N PHE A 47 12.08 -15.55 11.75
CA PHE A 47 12.26 -16.99 11.53
C PHE A 47 10.99 -17.66 11.00
N ALA A 48 9.83 -17.33 11.57
CA ALA A 48 8.54 -17.84 11.11
C ALA A 48 8.25 -17.42 9.65
N ALA A 49 8.53 -16.18 9.29
CA ALA A 49 8.41 -15.66 7.93
C ALA A 49 9.34 -16.40 6.95
N CYS A 50 10.60 -16.64 7.34
CA CYS A 50 11.56 -17.45 6.58
C CYS A 50 11.07 -18.88 6.34
N CYS A 51 10.67 -19.58 7.39
CA CYS A 51 10.13 -20.94 7.26
C CYS A 51 8.91 -20.96 6.35
N GLY A 52 7.96 -20.05 6.56
CA GLY A 52 6.78 -19.93 5.72
C GLY A 52 7.12 -19.69 4.25
N ALA A 53 8.02 -18.75 3.95
CA ALA A 53 8.51 -18.44 2.59
C ALA A 53 9.07 -19.67 1.90
N ILE A 54 9.93 -20.41 2.59
CA ILE A 54 10.51 -21.65 2.09
C ILE A 54 9.40 -22.67 1.83
N THR A 55 8.46 -22.88 2.75
CA THR A 55 7.37 -23.84 2.57
C THR A 55 6.50 -23.53 1.35
N ILE A 56 6.10 -22.27 1.14
CA ILE A 56 5.28 -21.89 -0.03
C ILE A 56 6.08 -22.03 -1.33
N ARG A 57 7.37 -21.68 -1.34
CA ARG A 57 8.22 -21.85 -2.52
C ARG A 57 8.39 -23.32 -2.89
N LEU A 58 8.61 -24.18 -1.89
CA LEU A 58 8.66 -25.63 -2.09
C LEU A 58 7.31 -26.16 -2.60
N LEU A 59 6.21 -25.76 -1.97
CA LEU A 59 4.87 -26.16 -2.39
C LEU A 59 4.54 -25.71 -3.82
N ARG A 60 4.90 -24.49 -4.21
CA ARG A 60 4.77 -24.01 -5.59
C ARG A 60 5.56 -24.86 -6.57
N GLY A 61 6.80 -25.26 -6.22
CA GLY A 61 7.60 -26.16 -7.04
C GLY A 61 6.97 -27.55 -7.24
N PHE A 62 6.14 -28.02 -6.32
CA PHE A 62 5.37 -29.26 -6.48
C PHE A 62 4.08 -29.10 -7.29
N VAL A 63 3.44 -27.91 -7.24
CA VAL A 63 2.15 -27.65 -7.88
C VAL A 63 2.29 -27.12 -9.32
N VAL A 64 3.30 -26.30 -9.60
CA VAL A 64 3.54 -25.67 -10.91
C VAL A 64 4.96 -25.99 -11.37
N GLN A 65 5.10 -26.93 -12.30
CA GLN A 65 6.41 -27.48 -12.72
C GLN A 65 7.18 -26.62 -13.75
N THR A 66 6.67 -25.46 -14.17
CA THR A 66 7.15 -24.79 -15.42
C THR A 66 7.70 -23.36 -15.28
N GLU A 67 7.90 -22.79 -14.09
CA GLU A 67 8.53 -21.46 -13.96
C GLU A 67 9.73 -21.43 -13.00
N VAL A 68 10.76 -20.69 -13.41
CA VAL A 68 11.98 -20.41 -12.63
C VAL A 68 11.64 -19.90 -11.22
N THR A 69 12.14 -20.61 -10.23
CA THR A 69 11.61 -20.70 -8.85
C THR A 69 11.93 -19.51 -7.94
N VAL A 70 12.69 -18.50 -8.41
CA VAL A 70 13.27 -17.45 -7.56
C VAL A 70 13.22 -16.06 -8.21
N ASN A 71 12.13 -15.73 -8.91
CA ASN A 71 11.90 -14.34 -9.33
C ASN A 71 11.02 -13.60 -8.32
N ALA A 72 11.34 -12.33 -8.08
CA ALA A 72 10.51 -11.44 -7.26
C ALA A 72 9.14 -11.25 -7.94
N PHE A 73 8.09 -11.04 -7.14
CA PHE A 73 6.70 -11.05 -7.63
C PHE A 73 6.43 -9.91 -8.64
N PHE A 74 7.15 -8.79 -8.53
CA PHE A 74 7.08 -7.64 -9.44
C PHE A 74 8.50 -7.19 -9.84
N GLN A 75 9.23 -8.02 -10.61
CA GLN A 75 10.54 -7.63 -11.14
C GLN A 75 10.40 -6.44 -12.10
N THR A 76 11.07 -5.34 -11.77
CA THR A 76 11.23 -4.19 -12.66
C THR A 76 12.68 -4.16 -13.11
N SER A 77 12.91 -4.12 -14.43
CA SER A 77 14.24 -3.99 -15.00
C SER A 77 14.41 -2.55 -15.47
N PHE A 78 14.82 -1.67 -14.56
CA PHE A 78 15.24 -0.31 -14.94
C PHE A 78 16.71 -0.31 -15.37
N ALA A 79 17.05 0.52 -16.35
CA ALA A 79 18.43 0.76 -16.74
C ALA A 79 19.20 1.38 -15.55
N PRO A 80 20.49 1.07 -15.37
CA PRO A 80 21.29 1.60 -14.25
C PRO A 80 21.41 3.13 -14.26
N ASP A 81 21.19 3.77 -15.43
CA ASP A 81 21.23 5.23 -15.61
C ASP A 81 19.87 5.91 -15.44
N ALA A 82 18.84 5.20 -14.95
CA ALA A 82 17.49 5.75 -14.83
C ALA A 82 17.29 6.71 -13.64
N PHE A 83 18.33 6.98 -12.84
CA PHE A 83 18.27 7.98 -11.77
C PHE A 83 19.42 8.97 -11.84
N VAL A 84 19.06 10.25 -11.82
CA VAL A 84 19.99 11.37 -11.71
C VAL A 84 19.74 12.09 -10.40
N VAL A 85 20.80 12.55 -9.72
CA VAL A 85 20.71 13.32 -8.46
C VAL A 85 19.81 14.56 -8.62
N ASN A 86 19.76 15.14 -9.81
CA ASN A 86 18.91 16.27 -10.17
C ASN A 86 17.40 15.96 -10.09
N GLU A 87 16.99 14.69 -10.03
CA GLU A 87 15.58 14.27 -9.84
C GLU A 87 15.12 14.31 -8.38
N ILE A 88 16.04 14.41 -7.40
CA ILE A 88 15.71 14.42 -5.97
C ILE A 88 14.66 15.49 -5.60
N PRO A 89 14.72 16.75 -6.08
CA PRO A 89 13.69 17.73 -5.79
C PRO A 89 12.29 17.31 -6.29
N LEU A 90 12.20 16.60 -7.41
CA LEU A 90 10.93 16.11 -7.94
C LEU A 90 10.34 15.02 -7.04
N PHE A 91 11.18 14.14 -6.48
CA PHE A 91 10.75 13.13 -5.51
C PHE A 91 10.33 13.74 -4.17
N ILE A 92 10.94 14.84 -3.74
CA ILE A 92 10.53 15.61 -2.56
C ILE A 92 9.12 16.18 -2.78
N VAL A 93 8.88 16.82 -3.93
CA VAL A 93 7.55 17.37 -4.27
C VAL A 93 6.51 16.25 -4.36
N LEU A 94 6.87 15.11 -4.97
CA LEU A 94 6.01 13.93 -5.02
C LEU A 94 5.66 13.41 -3.63
N GLY A 95 6.64 13.33 -2.72
CA GLY A 95 6.41 12.91 -1.33
C GLY A 95 5.46 13.84 -0.58
N ILE A 96 5.65 15.16 -0.67
CA ILE A 96 4.76 16.16 -0.05
C ILE A 96 3.34 16.06 -0.62
N PHE A 97 3.23 15.92 -1.95
CA PHE A 97 1.95 15.77 -2.63
C PHE A 97 1.21 14.48 -2.21
N CYS A 98 1.92 13.34 -2.17
CA CYS A 98 1.39 12.07 -1.68
C CYS A 98 0.94 12.14 -0.22
N GLY A 99 1.70 12.82 0.66
CA GLY A 99 1.33 12.99 2.07
C GLY A 99 0.06 13.82 2.25
N GLY A 100 -0.09 14.90 1.50
CA GLY A 100 -1.31 15.71 1.48
C GLY A 100 -2.53 14.93 0.97
N MET A 101 -2.36 14.15 -0.11
CA MET A 101 -3.42 13.28 -0.61
C MET A 101 -3.76 12.13 0.34
N GLY A 102 -2.77 11.58 1.06
CA GLY A 102 -2.99 10.58 2.10
C GLY A 102 -3.85 11.12 3.25
N ALA A 103 -3.56 12.34 3.71
CA ALA A 103 -4.40 13.03 4.70
C ALA A 103 -5.83 13.29 4.17
N MET A 104 -5.96 13.67 2.91
CA MET A 104 -7.27 13.82 2.25
C MET A 104 -8.02 12.48 2.20
N TYR A 105 -7.33 11.38 1.86
CA TYR A 105 -7.89 10.02 1.83
C TYR A 105 -8.45 9.61 3.18
N ILE A 106 -7.68 9.76 4.27
CA ILE A 106 -8.13 9.43 5.63
C ILE A 106 -9.32 10.29 6.05
N SER A 107 -9.27 11.60 5.77
CA SER A 107 -10.36 12.54 6.10
C SER A 107 -11.65 12.18 5.35
N LEU A 108 -11.57 11.87 4.05
CA LEU A 108 -12.71 11.47 3.24
C LEU A 108 -13.27 10.11 3.67
N TYR A 109 -12.40 9.12 3.90
CA TYR A 109 -12.80 7.83 4.47
C TYR A 109 -13.57 8.00 5.77
N ARG A 110 -13.04 8.79 6.72
CA ARG A 110 -13.73 9.09 7.98
C ARG A 110 -15.09 9.74 7.75
N ARG A 111 -15.18 10.75 6.87
CA ARG A 111 -16.45 11.42 6.55
C ARG A 111 -17.48 10.45 5.98
N VAL A 112 -17.08 9.58 5.04
CA VAL A 112 -17.96 8.57 4.43
C VAL A 112 -18.45 7.57 5.47
N VAL A 113 -17.56 7.04 6.31
CA VAL A 113 -17.94 6.07 7.36
C VAL A 113 -18.89 6.71 8.38
N LEU A 114 -18.63 7.94 8.82
CA LEU A 114 -19.51 8.66 9.73
C LEU A 114 -20.87 8.98 9.08
N PHE A 115 -20.88 9.36 7.80
CA PHE A 115 -22.11 9.58 7.03
C PHE A 115 -22.96 8.31 6.95
N LEU A 116 -22.34 7.16 6.63
CA LEU A 116 -23.00 5.85 6.61
C LEU A 116 -23.55 5.45 7.98
N ARG A 117 -22.87 5.83 9.07
CA ARG A 117 -23.33 5.54 10.43
C ARG A 117 -24.49 6.43 10.87
N ASN A 118 -24.52 7.69 10.43
CA ASN A 118 -25.57 8.65 10.78
C ASN A 118 -26.87 8.42 10.00
N ASN A 119 -26.78 8.04 8.72
CA ASN A 119 -27.94 7.89 7.86
C ASN A 119 -28.52 6.46 7.88
N LYS A 120 -29.70 6.29 8.50
CA LYS A 120 -30.41 5.00 8.58
C LYS A 120 -30.73 4.40 7.21
N TYR A 121 -31.04 5.23 6.20
CA TYR A 121 -31.32 4.77 4.84
C TYR A 121 -30.06 4.23 4.16
N ALA A 122 -28.96 4.97 4.25
CA ALA A 122 -27.68 4.54 3.68
C ALA A 122 -27.21 3.22 4.32
N LYS A 123 -27.37 3.08 5.64
CA LYS A 123 -27.07 1.83 6.36
C LYS A 123 -27.92 0.66 5.84
N LYS A 124 -29.22 0.88 5.61
CA LYS A 124 -30.13 -0.15 5.09
C LYS A 124 -29.78 -0.56 3.66
N VAL A 125 -29.48 0.41 2.79
CA VAL A 125 -29.04 0.18 1.40
C VAL A 125 -27.72 -0.58 1.38
N PHE A 126 -26.72 -0.18 2.18
CA PHE A 126 -25.42 -0.85 2.22
C PHE A 126 -25.47 -2.26 2.82
N GLN A 127 -26.24 -2.47 3.89
CA GLN A 127 -26.40 -3.80 4.49
C GLN A 127 -27.13 -4.76 3.53
N GLN A 128 -28.15 -4.27 2.81
CA GLN A 128 -28.92 -5.07 1.87
C GLN A 128 -28.09 -5.42 0.62
N HIS A 129 -27.30 -4.49 0.07
CA HIS A 129 -26.42 -4.77 -1.08
C HIS A 129 -25.16 -5.55 -0.74
N SER A 130 -24.62 -5.43 0.49
CA SER A 130 -23.44 -6.21 0.89
C SER A 130 -23.74 -7.70 1.16
N THR A 131 -25.00 -8.07 1.43
CA THR A 131 -25.43 -9.48 1.61
C THR A 131 -25.98 -10.12 0.33
N LEU A 132 -26.26 -9.33 -0.71
CA LEU A 132 -26.78 -9.85 -1.99
C LEU A 132 -25.81 -10.76 -2.78
N PRO A 133 -24.46 -10.66 -2.70
CA PRO A 133 -23.60 -11.67 -3.35
C PRO A 133 -23.60 -13.02 -2.63
N ILE A 134 -24.11 -13.12 -1.39
CA ILE A 134 -24.13 -14.36 -0.60
C ILE A 134 -25.41 -15.18 -0.86
N HIS A 135 -26.53 -14.50 -1.17
CA HIS A 135 -27.82 -15.18 -1.39
C HIS A 135 -28.07 -15.61 -2.85
N HIS A 136 -27.35 -15.04 -3.82
CA HIS A 136 -27.44 -15.42 -5.23
C HIS A 136 -26.37 -16.45 -5.67
N SER A 137 -25.66 -17.09 -4.72
CA SER A 137 -24.63 -18.10 -5.00
C SER A 137 -25.17 -19.50 -5.38
N SER A 138 -26.33 -19.60 -6.02
CA SER A 138 -26.78 -20.83 -6.69
C SER A 138 -26.66 -20.79 -8.22
N CYS A 139 -26.29 -19.66 -8.82
CA CYS A 139 -26.10 -19.59 -10.27
C CYS A 139 -24.94 -18.67 -10.63
N THR A 140 -23.73 -19.16 -10.39
CA THR A 140 -22.55 -18.90 -11.23
C THR A 140 -21.45 -19.85 -10.77
N LYS A 141 -21.25 -20.93 -11.52
CA LYS A 141 -20.04 -21.73 -11.46
C LYS A 141 -18.88 -20.88 -11.99
N SER A 142 -18.30 -20.02 -11.14
CA SER A 142 -16.95 -19.45 -11.30
C SER A 142 -16.62 -18.58 -10.08
N PRO A 143 -15.85 -19.08 -9.11
CA PRO A 143 -15.21 -18.24 -8.09
C PRO A 143 -14.12 -17.30 -8.65
N ALA A 144 -13.94 -17.25 -9.98
CA ALA A 144 -12.90 -16.48 -10.66
C ALA A 144 -13.24 -14.98 -10.82
N LEU A 145 -14.52 -14.57 -10.74
CA LEU A 145 -14.92 -13.20 -11.09
C LEU A 145 -14.76 -12.16 -9.94
N PHE A 146 -14.40 -12.63 -8.73
CA PHE A 146 -14.06 -11.76 -7.60
C PHE A 146 -12.68 -12.08 -7.02
N SER A 147 -11.86 -12.81 -7.78
CA SER A 147 -10.45 -12.88 -7.48
C SER A 147 -9.81 -11.58 -7.96
N TYR A 148 -8.94 -11.01 -7.13
CA TYR A 148 -8.16 -9.80 -7.40
C TYR A 148 -7.22 -9.82 -8.63
N PRO A 149 -6.85 -10.93 -9.31
CA PRO A 149 -5.91 -10.84 -10.42
C PRO A 149 -6.54 -10.27 -11.71
N GLU A 150 -7.86 -10.19 -11.85
CA GLU A 150 -8.47 -9.56 -13.03
C GLU A 150 -8.39 -8.03 -13.01
N ILE A 151 -8.43 -7.38 -11.84
CA ILE A 151 -8.22 -5.91 -11.73
C ILE A 151 -6.78 -5.55 -12.09
N PHE A 152 -5.81 -6.40 -11.75
CA PHE A 152 -4.40 -6.20 -12.09
C PHE A 152 -4.13 -6.42 -13.59
N ASN A 153 -4.81 -7.38 -14.22
CA ASN A 153 -4.75 -7.58 -15.67
C ASN A 153 -5.55 -6.53 -16.45
N LEU A 154 -6.70 -6.07 -15.95
CA LEU A 154 -7.39 -4.89 -16.49
C LEU A 154 -6.52 -3.63 -16.34
N PHE A 155 -5.76 -3.50 -15.26
CA PHE A 155 -4.82 -2.39 -15.05
C PHE A 155 -3.68 -2.38 -16.10
N GLN A 156 -3.14 -3.55 -16.46
CA GLN A 156 -2.17 -3.68 -17.56
C GLN A 156 -2.80 -3.47 -18.94
N ILE A 157 -4.07 -3.82 -19.14
CA ILE A 157 -4.80 -3.65 -20.42
C ILE A 157 -5.31 -2.21 -20.61
N ILE A 158 -5.70 -1.51 -19.54
CA ILE A 158 -6.15 -0.11 -19.57
C ILE A 158 -4.96 0.85 -19.80
N LEU A 159 -3.74 0.47 -19.36
CA LEU A 159 -2.51 1.22 -19.62
C LEU A 159 -2.14 1.31 -21.12
N GLN A 160 -2.83 0.61 -22.01
CA GLN A 160 -2.53 0.56 -23.44
C GLN A 160 -3.35 1.57 -24.28
N PHE A 161 -4.42 2.20 -23.74
CA PHE A 161 -5.34 3.00 -24.57
C PHE A 161 -5.79 4.34 -23.92
N HIS A 162 -5.26 5.44 -24.48
CA HIS A 162 -5.79 6.82 -24.52
C HIS A 162 -5.47 7.81 -23.36
N ASP A 163 -5.03 9.02 -23.72
CA ASP A 163 -4.58 10.12 -22.82
C ASP A 163 -5.63 10.58 -21.77
N PHE A 164 -6.92 10.36 -22.03
CA PHE A 164 -8.03 10.76 -21.15
C PHE A 164 -8.30 9.77 -20.01
N LEU A 165 -7.93 8.49 -20.18
CA LEU A 165 -8.07 7.46 -19.15
C LEU A 165 -7.02 7.60 -18.05
N PHE A 166 -5.93 8.28 -18.33
CA PHE A 166 -4.78 8.41 -17.44
C PHE A 166 -5.06 9.25 -16.19
N THR A 167 -5.80 10.36 -16.34
CA THR A 167 -6.18 11.23 -15.22
C THR A 167 -7.46 10.77 -14.53
N THR A 168 -8.36 10.12 -15.26
CA THR A 168 -9.64 9.63 -14.72
C THR A 168 -9.49 8.34 -13.91
N PHE A 169 -8.54 7.46 -14.28
CA PHE A 169 -8.26 6.22 -13.55
C PHE A 169 -7.88 6.41 -12.07
N PRO A 170 -6.88 7.22 -11.68
CA PRO A 170 -6.52 7.38 -10.27
C PRO A 170 -7.65 8.00 -9.45
N VAL A 171 -8.46 8.89 -10.05
CA VAL A 171 -9.64 9.47 -9.39
C VAL A 171 -10.70 8.41 -9.14
N LEU A 172 -11.00 7.57 -10.13
CA LEU A 172 -11.95 6.46 -9.98
C LEU A 172 -11.47 5.45 -8.94
N GLN A 173 -10.18 5.09 -8.96
CA GLN A 173 -9.56 4.19 -7.99
C GLN A 173 -9.59 4.76 -6.57
N PHE A 174 -9.38 6.08 -6.43
CA PHE A 174 -9.50 6.78 -5.15
C PHE A 174 -10.92 6.66 -4.58
N VAL A 175 -11.95 6.91 -5.41
CA VAL A 175 -13.35 6.81 -4.96
C VAL A 175 -13.74 5.37 -4.67
N PHE A 176 -13.43 4.44 -5.59
CA PHE A 176 -13.79 3.03 -5.46
C PHE A 176 -13.13 2.37 -4.26
N SER A 177 -11.85 2.68 -4.00
CA SER A 177 -11.14 2.16 -2.82
C SER A 177 -11.80 2.58 -1.50
N ILE A 178 -12.24 3.83 -1.37
CA ILE A 178 -12.98 4.29 -0.18
C ILE A 178 -14.29 3.51 -0.03
N VAL A 179 -15.03 3.32 -1.12
CA VAL A 179 -16.29 2.55 -1.09
C VAL A 179 -16.04 1.11 -0.68
N CYS A 180 -15.03 0.43 -1.25
CA CYS A 180 -14.67 -0.94 -0.88
C CYS A 180 -14.30 -1.06 0.60
N MET A 181 -13.55 -0.12 1.15
CA MET A 181 -13.16 -0.13 2.58
C MET A 181 -14.32 0.15 3.55
N THR A 182 -15.44 0.67 3.05
CA THR A 182 -16.63 0.91 3.88
C THR A 182 -17.56 -0.31 3.93
N LEU A 183 -17.36 -1.30 3.05
CA LEU A 183 -18.15 -2.52 3.04
C LEU A 183 -17.81 -3.41 4.25
N PRO A 184 -18.81 -4.07 4.86
CA PRO A 184 -18.61 -5.02 5.96
C PRO A 184 -18.11 -6.38 5.44
N VAL A 185 -17.04 -6.38 4.63
CA VAL A 185 -16.40 -7.56 4.06
C VAL A 185 -14.95 -7.61 4.56
N PRO A 186 -14.43 -8.78 4.99
CA PRO A 186 -13.01 -8.90 5.32
C PRO A 186 -12.17 -8.59 4.07
N SER A 187 -11.52 -7.43 4.06
CA SER A 187 -10.64 -6.99 2.98
C SER A 187 -9.44 -6.23 3.54
N GLY A 188 -8.30 -6.39 2.88
CA GLY A 188 -7.05 -5.73 3.25
C GLY A 188 -6.95 -4.33 2.64
N VAL A 189 -6.54 -3.35 3.45
CA VAL A 189 -6.47 -1.93 3.02
C VAL A 189 -5.23 -1.64 2.18
N PHE A 190 -4.15 -2.40 2.39
CA PHE A 190 -2.83 -2.06 1.87
C PHE A 190 -2.71 -2.12 0.33
N MET A 191 -3.23 -3.17 -0.31
CA MET A 191 -3.13 -3.32 -1.76
C MET A 191 -3.80 -2.18 -2.55
N PRO A 192 -5.05 -1.76 -2.28
CA PRO A 192 -5.67 -0.69 -3.06
C PRO A 192 -5.01 0.68 -2.87
N ILE A 193 -4.50 1.01 -1.67
CA ILE A 193 -3.72 2.24 -1.48
C ILE A 193 -2.36 2.15 -2.19
N PHE A 194 -1.74 0.98 -2.24
CA PHE A 194 -0.49 0.77 -2.97
C PHE A 194 -0.66 1.01 -4.48
N VAL A 195 -1.70 0.42 -5.08
CA VAL A 195 -2.04 0.61 -6.51
C VAL A 195 -2.40 2.07 -6.80
N LEU A 196 -3.15 2.72 -5.91
CA LEU A 196 -3.49 4.14 -6.04
C LEU A 196 -2.24 5.03 -6.00
N GLY A 197 -1.29 4.74 -5.09
CA GLY A 197 0.00 5.41 -5.04
C GLY A 197 0.82 5.21 -6.31
N ALA A 198 0.83 3.99 -6.86
CA ALA A 198 1.50 3.69 -8.13
C ALA A 198 0.92 4.49 -9.29
N ALA A 199 -0.41 4.62 -9.35
CA ALA A 199 -1.10 5.41 -10.37
C ALA A 199 -0.78 6.90 -10.24
N ILE A 200 -0.77 7.44 -9.03
CA ILE A 200 -0.37 8.83 -8.73
C ILE A 200 1.09 9.09 -9.15
N GLY A 201 1.99 8.17 -8.79
CA GLY A 201 3.40 8.27 -9.13
C GLY A 201 3.64 8.20 -10.64
N ARG A 202 2.98 7.27 -11.33
CA ARG A 202 2.99 7.20 -12.81
C ARG A 202 2.50 8.51 -13.41
N LEU A 203 1.43 9.08 -12.88
CA LEU A 203 0.88 10.35 -13.33
C LEU A 203 1.89 11.49 -13.23
N MET A 204 2.55 11.60 -12.08
CA MET A 204 3.62 12.58 -11.89
C MET A 204 4.78 12.35 -12.88
N GLY A 205 5.20 11.09 -13.09
CA GLY A 205 6.30 10.75 -13.98
C GLY A 205 6.04 11.12 -15.44
N GLU A 206 4.84 10.88 -15.96
CA GLU A 206 4.46 11.29 -17.32
C GLU A 206 4.35 12.83 -17.43
N VAL A 207 3.79 13.51 -16.41
CA VAL A 207 3.73 14.98 -16.38
C VAL A 207 5.15 15.58 -16.43
N VAL A 208 6.09 14.99 -15.69
CA VAL A 208 7.50 15.40 -15.70
C VAL A 208 8.14 15.12 -17.06
N ALA A 209 7.87 13.96 -17.67
CA ALA A 209 8.39 13.61 -19.00
C ALA A 209 7.88 14.58 -20.09
N ILE A 210 6.63 15.03 -20.01
CA ILE A 210 6.06 16.04 -20.92
C ILE A 210 6.67 17.43 -20.65
N ALA A 211 6.85 17.79 -19.37
CA ALA A 211 7.39 19.09 -18.98
C ALA A 211 8.88 19.27 -19.35
N LEU A 212 9.66 18.18 -19.35
CA LEU A 212 11.09 18.17 -19.61
C LEU A 212 11.44 17.18 -20.74
N PRO A 213 11.11 17.50 -22.01
CA PRO A 213 11.30 16.60 -23.14
C PRO A 213 12.78 16.30 -23.49
N LEU A 214 13.71 17.10 -22.98
CA LEU A 214 15.16 16.96 -23.20
C LEU A 214 15.87 16.18 -22.08
N GLY A 215 15.14 15.75 -21.04
CA GLY A 215 15.73 15.19 -19.82
C GLY A 215 16.33 16.27 -18.90
N LEU A 216 16.65 15.89 -17.66
CA LEU A 216 17.29 16.80 -16.68
C LEU A 216 18.78 17.03 -16.96
N ILE A 217 19.40 16.09 -17.65
CA ILE A 217 20.75 16.18 -18.23
C ILE A 217 20.58 15.74 -19.68
N GLU A 218 21.19 16.47 -20.62
CA GLU A 218 21.11 16.15 -22.06
C GLU A 218 21.49 14.67 -22.30
N GLY A 219 20.53 13.89 -22.80
CA GLY A 219 20.73 12.49 -23.18
C GLY A 219 20.21 11.42 -22.21
N ILE A 220 19.70 11.80 -21.03
CA ILE A 220 19.06 10.84 -20.09
C ILE A 220 17.55 11.08 -20.05
N ASN A 221 16.80 10.11 -20.56
CA ASN A 221 15.33 10.15 -20.57
C ASN A 221 14.76 9.81 -19.18
N ILE A 222 13.65 10.47 -18.84
CA ILE A 222 12.95 10.25 -17.57
C ILE A 222 12.09 9.00 -17.68
N TYR A 223 12.24 8.07 -16.72
CA TYR A 223 11.48 6.82 -16.71
C TYR A 223 10.27 6.92 -15.77
N PRO A 224 9.02 6.96 -16.28
CA PRO A 224 7.82 7.11 -15.45
C PRO A 224 7.57 5.91 -14.52
N GLY A 225 8.20 4.76 -14.81
CA GLY A 225 8.16 3.59 -13.93
C GLY A 225 8.80 3.83 -12.57
N VAL A 226 9.88 4.62 -12.49
CA VAL A 226 10.55 4.95 -11.22
C VAL A 226 9.63 5.80 -10.35
N TYR A 227 8.96 6.79 -10.95
CA TYR A 227 7.99 7.64 -10.25
C TYR A 227 6.78 6.84 -9.75
N ALA A 228 6.32 5.83 -10.50
CA ALA A 228 5.26 4.93 -10.06
C ALA A 228 5.65 4.15 -8.79
N VAL A 229 6.88 3.62 -8.74
CA VAL A 229 7.40 2.91 -7.57
C VAL A 229 7.51 3.85 -6.36
N VAL A 230 8.04 5.06 -6.55
CA VAL A 230 8.16 6.07 -5.49
C VAL A 230 6.79 6.51 -4.98
N GLY A 231 5.82 6.73 -5.88
CA GLY A 231 4.45 7.10 -5.52
C GLY A 231 3.69 6.00 -4.78
N ALA A 232 3.90 4.73 -5.16
CA ALA A 232 3.37 3.58 -4.44
C ALA A 232 3.88 3.56 -2.99
N ALA A 233 5.18 3.81 -2.80
CA ALA A 233 5.83 3.88 -1.50
C ALA A 233 5.26 5.02 -0.64
N SER A 234 5.35 6.25 -1.15
CA SER A 234 5.07 7.45 -0.38
C SER A 234 3.60 7.57 -0.01
N PHE A 235 2.67 7.19 -0.90
CA PHE A 235 1.24 7.27 -0.60
C PHE A 235 0.82 6.21 0.42
N SER A 236 1.21 4.94 0.23
CA SER A 236 0.82 3.86 1.15
C SER A 236 1.49 4.00 2.53
N ALA A 237 2.74 4.48 2.57
CA ALA A 237 3.39 4.90 3.80
C ALA A 237 2.59 6.00 4.53
N SER A 238 2.16 7.04 3.81
CA SER A 238 1.45 8.17 4.43
C SER A 238 0.10 7.78 5.02
N VAL A 239 -0.61 6.83 4.42
CA VAL A 239 -1.92 6.39 4.93
C VAL A 239 -1.74 5.51 6.17
N THR A 240 -0.68 4.70 6.20
CA THR A 240 -0.40 3.75 7.28
C THR A 240 0.45 4.34 8.40
N HIS A 241 1.11 5.49 8.18
CA HIS A 241 2.13 6.08 9.05
C HIS A 241 3.32 5.13 9.28
N THR A 242 3.83 4.52 8.20
CA THR A 242 4.93 3.54 8.28
C THR A 242 6.06 3.84 7.30
N VAL A 243 7.31 3.65 7.72
CA VAL A 243 8.52 3.78 6.90
C VAL A 243 8.94 2.43 6.31
N SER A 244 8.56 1.32 6.96
CA SER A 244 8.76 -0.06 6.49
C SER A 244 8.28 -0.32 5.06
N VAL A 245 7.30 0.43 4.58
CA VAL A 245 6.80 0.37 3.20
C VAL A 245 7.89 0.64 2.17
N SER A 246 8.86 1.52 2.48
CA SER A 246 10.00 1.74 1.60
C SER A 246 10.85 0.48 1.44
N VAL A 247 11.12 -0.22 2.54
CA VAL A 247 11.90 -1.47 2.57
C VAL A 247 11.19 -2.57 1.78
N MET A 248 9.87 -2.70 1.97
CA MET A 248 9.03 -3.63 1.21
C MET A 248 9.19 -3.44 -0.30
N ILE A 249 9.16 -2.20 -0.77
CA ILE A 249 9.23 -1.89 -2.19
C ILE A 249 10.59 -2.25 -2.78
N PHE A 250 11.68 -2.02 -2.05
CA PHE A 250 13.01 -2.44 -2.54
C PHE A 250 13.13 -3.96 -2.62
N GLU A 251 12.55 -4.67 -1.66
CA GLU A 251 12.59 -6.12 -1.65
C GLU A 251 11.76 -6.73 -2.80
N ILE A 252 10.59 -6.16 -3.07
CA ILE A 252 9.72 -6.60 -4.16
C ILE A 252 10.28 -6.23 -5.54
N THR A 253 10.88 -5.04 -5.69
CA THR A 253 11.46 -4.58 -6.97
C THR A 253 12.80 -5.23 -7.29
N GLY A 254 13.57 -5.64 -6.26
CA GLY A 254 14.86 -6.31 -6.42
C GLY A 254 16.01 -5.40 -6.86
N GLN A 255 15.81 -4.08 -6.92
CA GLN A 255 16.82 -3.11 -7.33
C GLN A 255 17.09 -2.09 -6.22
N LEU A 256 18.25 -2.17 -5.57
CA LEU A 256 18.62 -1.33 -4.42
C LEU A 256 19.14 0.06 -4.78
N HIS A 257 19.39 0.35 -6.06
CA HIS A 257 19.99 1.61 -6.50
C HIS A 257 19.12 2.84 -6.18
N TYR A 258 17.81 2.67 -5.99
CA TYR A 258 16.84 3.76 -5.76
C TYR A 258 16.49 3.97 -4.28
N ILE A 259 17.31 3.48 -3.35
CA ILE A 259 16.97 3.48 -1.92
C ILE A 259 16.83 4.88 -1.33
N LEU A 260 17.77 5.78 -1.64
CA LEU A 260 17.83 7.13 -1.08
C LEU A 260 16.61 7.99 -1.48
N PRO A 261 16.27 8.18 -2.78
CA PRO A 261 15.16 9.05 -3.16
C PRO A 261 13.80 8.55 -2.65
N VAL A 262 13.57 7.23 -2.69
CA VAL A 262 12.34 6.63 -2.18
C VAL A 262 12.21 6.87 -0.68
N MET A 263 13.27 6.64 0.10
CA MET A 263 13.24 6.84 1.55
C MET A 263 12.99 8.30 1.94
N ILE A 264 13.63 9.26 1.26
CA ILE A 264 13.38 10.70 1.48
C ILE A 264 11.91 11.04 1.20
N SER A 265 11.36 10.58 0.07
CA SER A 265 9.95 10.84 -0.29
C SER A 265 8.97 10.26 0.73
N VAL A 266 9.24 9.06 1.24
CA VAL A 266 8.40 8.34 2.22
C VAL A 266 8.41 9.06 3.56
N LEU A 267 9.59 9.48 4.05
CA LEU A 267 9.71 10.22 5.31
C LEU A 267 8.96 11.55 5.25
N LEU A 268 9.10 12.30 4.15
CA LEU A 268 8.39 13.57 3.97
C LEU A 268 6.87 13.37 3.86
N SER A 269 6.44 12.36 3.11
CA SER A 269 5.02 12.01 2.96
C SER A 269 4.38 11.66 4.31
N ASN A 270 5.07 10.84 5.11
CA ASN A 270 4.65 10.48 6.46
C ASN A 270 4.61 11.71 7.39
N ALA A 271 5.62 12.57 7.35
CA ALA A 271 5.65 13.78 8.17
C ALA A 271 4.48 14.71 7.87
N VAL A 272 4.16 14.92 6.58
CA VAL A 272 3.04 15.76 6.14
C VAL A 272 1.69 15.15 6.58
N CYS A 273 1.49 13.85 6.39
CA CYS A 273 0.24 13.20 6.76
C CYS A 273 0.05 13.16 8.29
N ALA A 274 1.10 12.82 9.04
CA ALA A 274 1.08 12.76 10.50
C ALA A 274 0.79 14.11 11.15
N TYR A 275 1.19 15.22 10.50
CA TYR A 275 0.82 16.56 10.95
C TYR A 275 -0.68 16.85 10.75
N MET A 276 -1.30 16.33 9.69
CA MET A 276 -2.67 16.67 9.31
C MET A 276 -3.75 15.76 9.90
N GLN A 277 -3.52 14.44 9.94
CA GLN A 277 -4.52 13.45 10.35
C GLN A 277 -3.88 12.33 11.18
N PRO A 278 -4.66 11.63 12.05
CA PRO A 278 -4.20 10.37 12.64
C PRO A 278 -4.08 9.29 11.57
N SER A 279 -3.33 8.22 11.87
CA SER A 279 -3.16 7.10 10.94
C SER A 279 -4.52 6.49 10.55
N PHE A 280 -4.55 5.79 9.42
CA PHE A 280 -5.76 5.10 8.97
C PHE A 280 -6.26 4.07 10.00
N PHE A 281 -5.35 3.32 10.62
CA PHE A 281 -5.69 2.32 11.64
C PHE A 281 -6.24 2.97 12.92
N ASP A 282 -5.62 4.06 13.40
CA ASP A 282 -6.12 4.81 14.56
C ASP A 282 -7.50 5.41 14.29
N THR A 283 -7.73 5.86 13.07
CA THR A 283 -9.03 6.40 12.64
C THR A 283 -10.12 5.33 12.76
N ILE A 284 -9.86 4.09 12.33
CA ILE A 284 -10.80 2.98 12.46
C ILE A 284 -11.07 2.65 13.94
N ILE A 285 -10.02 2.59 14.77
CA ILE A 285 -10.14 2.30 16.21
C ILE A 285 -11.05 3.34 16.88
N LYS A 286 -10.81 4.63 16.60
CA LYS A 286 -11.60 5.76 17.13
C LYS A 286 -13.05 5.71 16.66
N ILE A 287 -13.31 5.42 15.38
CA ILE A 287 -14.67 5.29 14.85
C ILE A 287 -15.40 4.12 15.48
N LYS A 288 -14.72 2.98 15.72
CA LYS A 288 -15.32 1.78 16.31
C LYS A 288 -15.51 1.88 17.83
N HIS A 289 -14.98 2.92 18.49
CA HIS A 289 -14.96 3.07 19.95
C HIS A 289 -14.40 1.84 20.67
N LEU A 290 -13.33 1.26 20.12
CA LEU A 290 -12.65 0.17 20.79
C LEU A 290 -11.86 0.72 21.99
N PRO A 291 -11.83 0.01 23.13
CA PRO A 291 -11.02 0.41 24.27
C PRO A 291 -9.53 0.26 23.88
N PHE A 292 -8.91 1.39 23.54
CA PHE A 292 -7.49 1.52 23.26
C PHE A 292 -6.96 2.69 24.09
N LEU A 293 -5.87 2.49 24.82
CA LEU A 293 -5.24 3.57 25.57
C LEU A 293 -4.46 4.44 24.57
N PRO A 294 -4.80 5.73 24.43
CA PRO A 294 -4.00 6.63 23.61
C PRO A 294 -2.62 6.80 24.23
N ASP A 295 -1.65 7.14 23.39
CA ASP A 295 -0.28 7.37 23.83
C ASP A 295 -0.21 8.53 24.83
N ILE A 296 0.67 8.37 25.80
CA ILE A 296 1.00 9.43 26.74
C ILE A 296 1.78 10.47 25.93
N PRO A 297 1.33 11.74 25.85
CA PRO A 297 2.14 12.78 25.22
C PRO A 297 3.51 12.82 25.90
N PRO A 298 4.61 13.08 25.17
CA PRO A 298 5.91 13.24 25.80
C PRO A 298 5.79 14.31 26.87
N SER A 299 6.28 14.02 28.08
CA SER A 299 6.25 14.96 29.18
C SER A 299 7.07 16.20 28.78
N ASN A 300 6.40 17.29 28.43
CA ASN A 300 7.02 18.62 28.41
C ASN A 300 7.29 19.01 29.87
N ASN A 301 8.33 18.42 30.45
CA ASN A 301 8.94 18.89 31.68
C ASN A 301 10.39 19.29 31.32
N MET A 302 10.56 20.62 31.26
CA MET A 302 11.78 21.43 31.09
C MET A 302 12.20 21.72 29.65
#